data_AF-A0A2V3HQM5-F1
#
_entry.id   AF-A0A2V3HQM5-F1
#
_cell.length_a   1.000
_cell.length_b   1.000
_cell.length_c   1.000
_cell.angle_alpha   90.00
_cell.angle_beta   90.00
_cell.angle_gamma   90.00
#
_symmetry.space_group_name_H-M   'P 1'
#
loop_
_entity.id
_entity.type
_entity.pdbx_description
1 polymer ?
#
loop_
_entity_poly.entity_id
_entity_poly.type
_entity_poly.pdbx_seq_one_letter_code
_entity_poly.pdbx_strand_id
1 'polypeptide(L)'
;MALVVAKKELLDLVRDWRTLVALVLVPLILLPLLFIALPLFLEGEIEELDSIQLNVVVQLSEEDDFPEALDTLLQGANISLLFEQLEPGQGNLSE
;
A
#
# COMPACT_ATOMS: atom_id res chain seq x y z
N MET A 1 -7.79 7.86 58.82
CA MET A 1 -8.96 7.91 57.90
C MET A 1 -8.56 7.70 56.45
N ALA A 2 -7.58 8.44 55.89
CA ALA A 2 -7.19 8.32 54.47
C ALA A 2 -6.79 6.91 54.01
N LEU A 3 -6.00 6.16 54.82
CA LEU A 3 -5.58 4.80 54.48
C LEU A 3 -6.75 3.81 54.34
N VAL A 4 -7.80 4.00 55.15
CA VAL A 4 -9.01 3.16 55.12
C VAL A 4 -9.81 3.43 53.85
N VAL A 5 -9.92 4.69 53.45
CA VAL A 5 -10.58 5.10 52.21
C VAL A 5 -9.80 4.58 50.99
N ALA A 6 -8.49 4.78 50.95
CA ALA A 6 -7.64 4.32 49.84
C ALA A 6 -7.72 2.79 49.63
N LYS A 7 -7.73 2.02 50.71
CA LYS A 7 -7.91 0.56 50.65
C LYS A 7 -9.28 0.17 50.08
N LYS A 8 -10.34 0.89 50.46
CA LYS A 8 -11.69 0.66 49.96
C LYS A 8 -11.77 0.93 48.46
N GLU A 9 -11.25 2.08 48.01
CA GLU A 9 -11.23 2.45 46.59
C GLU A 9 -10.42 1.46 45.75
N LEU A 10 -9.25 1.01 46.23
CA LEU A 10 -8.47 -0.03 45.56
C LEU A 10 -9.21 -1.37 45.47
N LEU A 11 -9.92 -1.75 46.53
CA LEU A 11 -10.73 -2.97 46.53
C LEU A 11 -11.91 -2.84 45.57
N ASP A 12 -12.56 -1.68 45.52
CA ASP A 12 -13.66 -1.38 44.60
C ASP A 12 -13.16 -1.36 43.13
N LEU A 13 -11.95 -0.87 42.88
CA LEU A 13 -11.30 -0.88 41.55
C LEU A 13 -10.93 -2.29 41.09
N VAL A 14 -10.30 -3.09 41.96
CA VAL A 14 -9.95 -4.49 41.65
C VAL A 14 -11.20 -5.36 41.51
N ARG A 15 -12.26 -5.04 42.26
CA ARG A 15 -13.56 -5.71 42.12
C ARG A 15 -14.22 -5.42 40.77
N ASP A 16 -13.93 -4.28 40.15
CA ASP A 16 -14.25 -4.03 38.74
C ASP A 16 -13.23 -4.66 37.78
N TRP A 17 -13.01 -5.96 37.96
CA TRP A 17 -12.09 -6.75 37.17
C TRP A 17 -12.46 -6.76 35.68
N ARG A 18 -13.75 -6.63 35.34
CA ARG A 18 -14.21 -6.61 33.95
C ARG A 18 -13.65 -5.39 33.22
N THR A 19 -13.67 -4.23 33.86
CA THR A 19 -13.12 -2.99 33.30
C THR A 19 -11.60 -3.06 33.24
N LEU A 20 -10.93 -3.58 34.28
CA LEU A 20 -9.48 -3.77 34.26
C LEU A 20 -9.03 -4.76 33.17
N VAL A 21 -9.75 -5.87 33.03
CA VAL A 21 -9.52 -6.84 31.96
C VAL A 21 -9.80 -6.21 30.61
N ALA A 22 -10.85 -5.43 30.43
CA ALA A 22 -11.07 -4.74 29.16
C ALA A 22 -9.91 -3.77 28.85
N LEU A 23 -9.48 -2.98 29.83
CA LEU A 23 -8.40 -2.01 29.67
C LEU A 23 -7.04 -2.65 29.35
N VAL A 24 -6.77 -3.87 29.83
CA VAL A 24 -5.49 -4.56 29.61
C VAL A 24 -5.57 -5.57 28.47
N LEU A 25 -6.59 -6.43 28.47
CA LEU A 25 -6.75 -7.54 27.53
C LEU A 25 -7.15 -7.06 26.13
N VAL A 26 -8.02 -6.05 26.02
CA VAL A 26 -8.44 -5.52 24.71
C VAL A 26 -7.25 -4.95 23.95
N PRO A 27 -6.44 -4.01 24.47
CA PRO A 27 -5.29 -3.55 23.71
C PRO A 27 -4.26 -4.66 23.49
N LEU A 28 -4.10 -5.60 24.43
CA LEU A 28 -3.17 -6.71 24.26
C LEU A 28 -3.53 -7.64 23.09
N ILE A 29 -4.82 -7.78 22.75
CA ILE A 29 -5.28 -8.60 21.60
C ILE A 29 -5.46 -7.75 20.35
N LEU A 30 -6.04 -6.56 20.48
CA LEU A 30 -6.38 -5.69 19.36
C LEU A 30 -5.13 -5.09 18.71
N LEU A 31 -4.11 -4.77 19.50
CA LEU A 31 -2.85 -4.23 18.98
C LEU A 31 -2.12 -5.24 18.09
N PRO A 32 -1.83 -6.49 18.50
CA PRO A 32 -1.17 -7.44 17.59
C PRO A 32 -2.04 -7.79 16.38
N LEU A 33 -3.37 -7.82 16.54
CA LEU A 33 -4.28 -8.04 15.41
C LEU A 33 -4.19 -6.90 14.38
N LEU A 34 -4.19 -5.64 14.83
CA LEU A 34 -4.01 -4.49 13.95
C LEU A 34 -2.65 -4.48 13.27
N PHE A 35 -1.58 -4.86 13.98
CA PHE A 35 -0.24 -4.95 13.41
C PHE A 35 -0.12 -5.99 12.30
N ILE A 36 -1.01 -6.98 12.26
CA ILE A 36 -1.07 -7.97 11.17
C ILE A 36 -2.04 -7.50 10.08
N ALA A 37 -3.23 -7.06 10.46
CA ALA A 37 -4.29 -6.70 9.53
C ALA A 37 -3.99 -5.43 8.73
N LEU A 38 -3.37 -4.41 9.36
CA LEU A 38 -3.11 -3.13 8.72
C LEU A 38 -2.07 -3.23 7.59
N PRO A 39 -0.88 -3.86 7.77
CA PRO A 39 0.05 -4.05 6.66
C PRO A 39 -0.57 -4.81 5.50
N LEU A 40 -1.29 -5.91 5.77
CA LEU A 40 -1.97 -6.69 4.72
C LEU A 40 -3.00 -5.86 3.95
N PHE A 41 -3.73 -4.98 4.65
CA PHE A 41 -4.70 -4.07 4.01
C PHE A 41 -4.01 -3.04 3.13
N LEU A 42 -2.92 -2.43 3.62
CA LEU A 42 -2.16 -1.42 2.87
C LEU A 42 -1.41 -2.02 1.67
N GLU A 43 -0.90 -3.24 1.80
CA GLU A 43 -0.29 -3.99 0.68
C GLU A 43 -1.31 -4.20 -0.45
N GLY A 44 -2.56 -4.54 -0.11
CA GLY A 44 -3.63 -4.68 -1.10
C GLY A 44 -3.99 -3.37 -1.81
N GLU A 45 -3.99 -2.24 -1.09
CA GLU A 45 -4.21 -0.92 -1.70
C GLU A 45 -3.08 -0.55 -2.68
N ILE A 46 -1.83 -0.88 -2.33
CA ILE A 46 -0.68 -0.63 -3.20
C ILE A 46 -0.72 -1.53 -4.45
N GLU A 47 -1.11 -2.80 -4.31
CA GLU A 47 -1.27 -3.71 -5.45
C GLU A 47 -2.37 -3.24 -6.42
N GLU A 48 -3.48 -2.72 -5.88
CA GLU A 48 -4.53 -2.12 -6.70
C GLU A 48 -4.00 -0.90 -7.48
N LEU A 49 -3.23 -0.02 -6.82
CA LEU A 49 -2.60 1.13 -7.49
C LEU A 49 -1.54 0.74 -8.54
N ASP A 50 -0.76 -0.32 -8.30
CA ASP A 50 0.30 -0.77 -9.21
C ASP A 50 -0.26 -1.46 -10.46
N SER A 51 -1.42 -2.11 -10.34
CA SER A 51 -2.14 -2.73 -11.47
C SER A 51 -2.57 -1.73 -12.56
N ILE A 52 -2.45 -0.42 -12.31
CA ILE A 52 -2.75 0.67 -13.24
C ILE A 52 -1.47 1.13 -14.00
N GLN A 53 -0.31 0.49 -13.81
CA GLN A 53 0.86 0.76 -14.64
C GLN A 53 0.78 0.00 -15.96
N LEU A 54 0.29 0.68 -17.00
CA LEU A 54 0.34 0.17 -18.37
C LEU A 54 1.81 0.18 -18.84
N ASN A 55 2.32 -0.98 -19.22
CA ASN A 55 3.65 -1.11 -19.80
C ASN A 55 3.53 -1.12 -21.33
N VAL A 56 4.07 -0.10 -21.98
CA VAL A 56 3.98 0.06 -23.44
C VAL A 56 5.37 -0.12 -24.03
N VAL A 57 5.50 -1.12 -24.92
CA VAL A 57 6.71 -1.32 -25.70
C VAL A 57 6.60 -0.52 -27.00
N VAL A 58 7.53 0.40 -27.21
CA VAL A 58 7.63 1.19 -28.42
C VAL A 58 8.79 0.66 -29.26
N GLN A 59 8.47 0.25 -30.48
CA GLN A 59 9.45 -0.22 -31.45
C GLN A 59 9.76 0.92 -32.43
N LEU A 60 11.03 1.33 -32.49
CA LEU A 60 11.50 2.40 -33.37
C LEU A 60 12.52 1.85 -34.34
N SER A 61 12.49 2.36 -35.56
CA SER A 61 13.54 2.15 -36.56
C SER A 61 14.74 3.04 -36.18
N GLU A 62 15.97 2.67 -36.58
CA GLU A 62 17.18 3.47 -36.30
C GLU A 62 17.12 4.94 -36.78
N GLU A 63 16.19 5.25 -37.70
CA GLU A 63 15.99 6.59 -38.28
C GLU A 63 14.81 7.37 -37.68
N ASP A 64 14.00 6.75 -36.81
CA ASP A 64 12.79 7.36 -36.25
C ASP A 64 13.00 7.82 -34.80
N ASP A 65 12.90 9.13 -34.57
CA ASP A 65 12.87 9.69 -33.21
C ASP A 65 11.48 9.52 -32.58
N PHE A 66 11.46 9.18 -31.29
CA PHE A 66 10.21 9.15 -30.54
C PHE A 66 9.67 10.57 -30.33
N PRO A 67 8.37 10.84 -30.61
CA PRO A 67 7.83 12.19 -30.45
C PRO A 67 7.84 12.65 -28.99
N GLU A 68 8.63 13.68 -28.69
CA GLU A 68 8.82 14.25 -27.34
C GLU A 68 7.49 14.72 -26.68
N ALA A 69 6.55 15.18 -27.51
CA ALA A 69 5.20 15.55 -27.05
C ALA A 69 4.40 14.33 -26.56
N LEU A 70 4.56 13.15 -27.18
CA LEU A 70 3.92 11.92 -26.74
C LEU A 70 4.61 11.38 -25.48
N ASP A 71 5.93 11.47 -25.39
CA ASP A 71 6.67 11.11 -24.18
C ASP A 71 6.17 11.88 -22.94
N THR A 72 6.03 13.20 -23.07
CA THR A 72 5.52 14.06 -21.99
C THR A 72 4.09 13.67 -21.56
N LEU A 73 3.23 13.32 -22.53
CA LEU A 73 1.85 12.93 -22.25
C LEU A 73 1.74 11.55 -21.60
N LEU A 74 2.59 10.60 -22.00
CA LEU A 74 2.59 9.22 -21.49
C LEU A 74 3.19 9.16 -20.09
N GLN A 75 4.25 9.92 -19.81
CA GLN A 75 4.78 10.08 -18.46
C GLN A 75 3.76 10.73 -17.51
N GLY A 76 3.00 11.72 -18.00
CA GLY A 76 1.89 12.33 -17.25
C GLY A 76 0.71 11.37 -16.98
N ALA A 77 0.58 10.31 -17.77
CA ALA A 77 -0.45 9.27 -17.64
C ALA A 77 0.01 8.07 -16.78
N ASN A 78 1.18 8.16 -16.12
CA ASN A 78 1.78 7.08 -15.32
C ASN A 78 2.03 5.78 -16.11
N ILE A 79 2.40 5.92 -17.39
CA ILE A 79 2.71 4.82 -18.31
C ILE A 79 4.23 4.65 -18.38
N SER A 80 4.71 3.43 -18.15
CA SER A 80 6.13 3.09 -18.32
C SER A 80 6.41 2.71 -19.77
N LEU A 81 7.39 3.37 -20.39
CA LEU A 81 7.81 3.12 -21.77
C LEU A 81 9.08 2.29 -21.81
N LEU A 82 9.05 1.21 -22.59
CA LEU A 82 10.24 0.42 -22.93
C LEU A 82 10.49 0.54 -24.43
N PHE A 83 11.70 0.92 -24.80
CA PHE A 83 12.08 1.05 -26.20
C PHE A 83 12.84 -0.21 -26.63
N GLU A 84 12.39 -0.83 -27.73
CA GLU A 84 13.06 -1.97 -28.34
C GLU A 84 13.41 -1.64 -29.80
N GLN A 85 14.57 -2.09 -30.24
CA GLN A 85 14.99 -1.92 -31.63
C GLN A 85 14.28 -2.92 -32.53
N LEU A 86 13.76 -2.45 -33.67
CA LEU A 86 13.18 -3.32 -34.69
C LEU A 86 14.27 -4.24 -35.29
N GLU A 87 14.05 -5.55 -35.26
CA GLU A 87 14.98 -6.50 -35.88
C GLU A 87 15.02 -6.31 -37.41
N PRO A 88 16.22 -6.35 -38.04
CA PRO A 88 16.38 -6.17 -39.47
C PRO A 88 15.72 -7.33 -40.24
N GLY A 89 14.53 -7.10 -40.78
CA GLY A 89 13.76 -8.08 -41.55
C GLY A 89 12.30 -8.25 -41.11
N GLN A 90 11.89 -7.66 -39.99
CA GLN A 90 10.48 -7.55 -39.62
C GLN A 90 9.92 -6.26 -40.22
N GLY A 91 9.07 -6.40 -41.25
CA GLY A 91 8.34 -5.26 -41.80
C GLY A 91 7.42 -4.64 -40.74
N ASN A 92 7.20 -3.33 -40.85
CA ASN A 92 6.17 -2.61 -40.11
C ASN A 92 4.87 -3.45 -40.07
N LEU A 93 4.32 -3.69 -38.88
CA LEU A 93 3.08 -4.46 -38.67
C LEU A 93 1.82 -3.77 -39.24
N SER A 94 1.99 -2.66 -39.95
CA SER A 94 0.98 -1.94 -40.72
C SER A 94 1.05 -2.28 -42.22
N GLU A 95 1.06 -3.56 -42.57
CA GLU A 95 0.47 -4.05 -43.82
C GLU A 95 -0.85 -4.79 -43.53
#